data_AF-A0A5C5TWK6-F1
#
_entry.id   AF-A0A5C5TWK6-F1
#
_cell.length_a   1.000
_cell.length_b   1.000
_cell.length_c   1.000
_cell.angle_alpha   90.00
_cell.angle_beta   90.00
_cell.angle_gamma   90.00
#
_symmetry.space_group_name_H-M   'P 1'
#
loop_
_entity.id
_entity.type
_entity.pdbx_description
1 polymer ?
#
loop_
_entity_poly.entity_id
_entity_poly.type
_entity_poly.pdbx_seq_one_letter_code
_entity_poly.pdbx_strand_id
1 'polypeptide(L)'
;MYWLYLATLVFLLIASYAHHRTSADAGMQPVPGTVESTAYRWFGGGLATLGILALLGWGFAAYAWWVPLVSLAVASLVAGLVYAVLPLGVTLVLVAFPLAVGSGIAMVLTL
;
A
#
# COMPACT_ATOMS: atom_id res chain seq x y z
N MET A 1 17.41 7.57 0.70
CA MET A 1 16.72 6.49 -0.04
C MET A 1 15.84 5.62 0.86
N TYR A 2 16.34 5.13 2.02
CA TYR A 2 15.57 4.30 2.96
C TYR A 2 14.19 4.84 3.36
N TRP A 3 14.08 6.15 3.60
CA TRP A 3 12.82 6.78 4.01
C TRP A 3 11.74 6.74 2.91
N LEU A 4 12.13 6.88 1.63
CA LEU A 4 11.20 6.79 0.50
C LEU A 4 10.74 5.35 0.25
N TYR A 5 11.66 4.38 0.40
CA TYR A 5 11.34 2.96 0.37
C TYR A 5 10.31 2.59 1.44
N LEU A 6 10.59 2.97 2.70
CA LEU A 6 9.71 2.71 3.83
C LEU A 6 8.34 3.40 3.66
N ALA A 7 8.32 4.68 3.25
CA ALA A 7 7.08 5.41 3.02
C ALA A 7 6.22 4.76 1.94
N THR A 8 6.83 4.36 0.83
CA THR A 8 6.14 3.66 -0.27
C THR A 8 5.52 2.36 0.22
N LEU A 9 6.27 1.59 1.01
CA LEU A 9 5.81 0.30 1.55
C LEU A 9 4.67 0.49 2.57
N VAL A 10 4.73 1.53 3.41
CA VAL A 10 3.63 1.93 4.31
C VAL A 10 2.37 2.29 3.53
N PHE A 11 2.46 3.13 2.50
CA PHE A 11 1.28 3.54 1.73
C PHE A 11 0.64 2.38 0.98
N LEU A 12 1.42 1.46 0.41
CA LEU A 12 0.90 0.26 -0.24
C LEU A 12 0.20 -0.67 0.76
N LEU A 13 0.78 -0.87 1.94
CA LEU A 13 0.15 -1.67 2.99
C LEU A 13 -1.13 -1.03 3.51
N ILE A 14 -1.16 0.30 3.66
CA ILE A 14 -2.38 1.02 4.04
C ILE A 14 -3.48 0.86 2.98
N ALA A 15 -3.13 0.95 1.69
CA ALA A 15 -4.08 0.74 0.60
C ALA A 15 -4.62 -0.70 0.58
N SER A 16 -3.76 -1.69 0.80
CA SER A 16 -4.15 -3.11 0.86
C SER A 16 -5.05 -3.40 2.07
N TYR A 17 -4.71 -2.88 3.25
CA TYR A 17 -5.54 -3.02 4.45
C TYR A 17 -6.89 -2.31 4.31
N ALA A 18 -6.95 -1.13 3.69
CA ALA A 18 -8.21 -0.43 3.42
C ALA A 18 -9.11 -1.32 2.61
N HIS A 19 -8.56 -1.88 1.52
CA HIS A 19 -9.27 -2.74 0.62
C HIS A 19 -9.86 -3.96 1.34
N HIS A 20 -9.03 -4.66 2.12
CA HIS A 20 -9.50 -5.83 2.86
C HIS A 20 -10.59 -5.51 3.87
N ARG A 21 -10.44 -4.41 4.62
CA ARG A 21 -11.40 -4.04 5.67
C ARG A 21 -12.71 -3.51 5.09
N THR A 22 -12.68 -2.67 4.06
CA THR A 22 -13.91 -2.23 3.39
C THR A 22 -14.61 -3.37 2.64
N SER A 23 -13.88 -4.43 2.30
CA SER A 23 -14.47 -5.67 1.82
C SER A 23 -15.06 -6.56 2.94
N ALA A 24 -14.52 -6.49 4.16
CA ALA A 24 -14.89 -7.34 5.30
C ALA A 24 -15.93 -6.74 6.25
N ASP A 25 -15.87 -5.43 6.55
CA ASP A 25 -16.68 -4.78 7.59
C ASP A 25 -18.08 -4.36 7.14
N ALA A 26 -18.37 -4.25 5.84
CA ALA A 26 -19.71 -3.90 5.37
C ALA A 26 -19.85 -4.15 3.87
N GLY A 27 -21.07 -4.40 3.39
CA GLY A 27 -21.44 -4.22 1.99
C GLY A 27 -21.29 -2.79 1.46
N MET A 28 -20.37 -1.98 2.00
CA MET A 28 -19.92 -0.68 1.51
C MET A 28 -18.84 -0.81 0.44
N GLN A 29 -18.80 -1.94 -0.27
CA GLN A 29 -18.12 -1.97 -1.56
C GLN A 29 -18.79 -0.94 -2.47
N PRO A 30 -18.03 -0.24 -3.34
CA PRO A 30 -18.64 0.54 -4.40
C PRO A 30 -19.62 -0.34 -5.16
N VAL A 31 -20.75 0.23 -5.58
CA VAL A 31 -21.84 -0.54 -6.21
C VAL A 31 -21.25 -1.46 -7.30
N PRO A 32 -21.50 -2.78 -7.23
CA PRO A 32 -20.93 -3.72 -8.19
C PRO A 32 -21.27 -3.32 -9.63
N GLY A 33 -20.28 -3.43 -10.52
CA GLY A 33 -20.45 -3.07 -11.94
C GLY A 33 -20.21 -1.60 -12.27
N THR A 34 -19.91 -0.75 -11.28
CA THR A 34 -19.45 0.63 -11.53
C THR A 34 -17.94 0.68 -11.81
N VAL A 35 -17.50 1.71 -12.53
CA VAL A 35 -16.08 2.00 -12.79
C VAL A 35 -15.29 2.13 -11.49
N GLU A 36 -15.91 2.71 -10.47
CA GLU A 36 -15.33 2.86 -9.13
C GLU A 36 -15.06 1.51 -8.46
N SER A 37 -15.96 0.53 -8.58
CA SER A 37 -15.79 -0.83 -8.06
C SER A 37 -14.58 -1.53 -8.72
N THR A 38 -14.44 -1.37 -10.04
CA THR A 38 -13.35 -1.96 -10.81
C THR A 38 -12.01 -1.33 -10.43
N ALA A 39 -11.95 0.00 -10.35
CA ALA A 39 -10.77 0.73 -9.92
C ALA A 39 -10.36 0.34 -8.50
N TYR A 40 -11.31 0.29 -7.58
CA TYR A 40 -11.05 -0.09 -6.19
C TYR A 40 -10.50 -1.52 -6.03
N ARG A 41 -11.03 -2.49 -6.78
CA ARG A 41 -10.49 -3.88 -6.77
C ARG A 41 -9.10 -3.96 -7.38
N TRP A 42 -8.86 -3.23 -8.47
CA TRP A 42 -7.56 -3.20 -9.13
C TRP A 42 -6.50 -2.50 -8.29
N PHE A 43 -6.77 -1.32 -7.75
CA PHE A 43 -5.79 -0.55 -6.99
C PHE A 43 -5.56 -1.10 -5.59
N GLY A 44 -6.64 -1.46 -4.87
CA GLY A 44 -6.56 -1.89 -3.48
C GLY A 44 -6.12 -3.34 -3.29
N GLY A 45 -6.61 -4.26 -4.13
CA GLY A 45 -6.30 -5.68 -4.02
C GLY A 45 -5.13 -6.11 -4.90
N GLY A 46 -5.22 -5.84 -6.21
CA GLY A 46 -4.25 -6.34 -7.19
C GLY A 46 -2.92 -5.58 -7.21
N LEU A 47 -2.98 -4.29 -7.56
CA LEU A 47 -1.78 -3.47 -7.79
C LEU A 47 -1.03 -3.17 -6.50
N ALA A 48 -1.70 -2.94 -5.37
CA ALA A 48 -1.03 -2.75 -4.10
C ALA A 48 -0.19 -3.99 -3.71
N THR A 49 -0.76 -5.19 -3.86
CA THR A 49 -0.05 -6.44 -3.58
C THR A 49 1.14 -6.65 -4.50
N LEU A 50 0.96 -6.47 -5.81
CA LEU A 50 2.06 -6.56 -6.78
C LEU A 50 3.15 -5.51 -6.50
N GLY A 51 2.76 -4.30 -6.12
CA GLY A 51 3.67 -3.23 -5.73
C GLY A 51 4.51 -3.59 -4.51
N ILE A 52 3.91 -4.20 -3.48
CA ILE A 52 4.63 -4.66 -2.29
C ILE A 52 5.66 -5.73 -2.66
N LEU A 53 5.26 -6.73 -3.47
CA LEU A 53 6.18 -7.78 -3.90
C LEU A 53 7.34 -7.23 -4.74
N ALA A 54 7.05 -6.31 -5.66
CA ALA A 54 8.08 -5.65 -6.46
C ALA A 54 9.04 -4.82 -5.59
N LEU A 55 8.52 -4.07 -4.60
CA LEU A 55 9.35 -3.32 -3.66
C LEU A 55 10.20 -4.24 -2.79
N LEU A 56 9.66 -5.36 -2.32
CA LEU A 56 10.44 -6.32 -1.54
C LEU A 56 11.56 -6.91 -2.40
N GLY A 57 11.26 -7.37 -3.61
CA GLY A 57 12.25 -7.90 -4.55
C GLY A 57 13.36 -6.88 -4.85
N TRP A 58 12.99 -5.63 -5.16
CA TRP A 58 13.95 -4.55 -5.37
C TRP A 58 14.76 -4.25 -4.11
N GLY A 59 14.12 -4.19 -2.95
CA GLY A 59 14.78 -3.93 -1.67
C GLY A 59 15.81 -5.00 -1.31
N PHE A 60 15.54 -6.28 -1.61
CA PHE A 60 16.50 -7.38 -1.42
C PHE A 60 17.70 -7.28 -2.39
N ALA A 61 17.52 -6.68 -3.56
CA ALA A 61 18.61 -6.46 -4.51
C ALA A 61 19.43 -5.19 -4.21
N ALA A 62 18.80 -4.14 -3.70
CA ALA A 62 19.43 -2.83 -3.47
C ALA A 62 20.02 -2.64 -2.07
N TYR A 63 19.54 -3.40 -1.07
CA TYR A 63 19.94 -3.25 0.33
C TYR A 63 20.39 -4.57 0.95
N ALA A 64 20.89 -4.50 2.18
CA ALA A 64 21.19 -5.70 2.96
C ALA A 64 19.90 -6.51 3.21
N TRP A 65 20.02 -7.85 3.24
CA TRP A 65 18.90 -8.79 3.30
C TRP A 65 17.91 -8.55 4.46
N TRP A 66 18.37 -7.96 5.57
CA TRP A 66 17.52 -7.67 6.73
C TRP A 66 16.69 -6.38 6.57
N VAL A 67 17.10 -5.45 5.69
CA VAL A 67 16.44 -4.15 5.53
C VAL A 67 15.01 -4.26 5.00
N PRO A 68 14.73 -5.04 3.94
CA PRO A 68 13.36 -5.24 3.48
C PRO A 68 12.45 -5.87 4.54
N LEU A 69 13.00 -6.82 5.33
CA LEU A 69 12.28 -7.48 6.40
C LEU A 69 11.91 -6.52 7.53
N VAL A 70 12.87 -5.72 8.00
CA VAL A 70 12.64 -4.71 9.05
C VAL A 70 11.67 -3.64 8.53
N SER A 71 11.83 -3.19 7.29
CA SER A 71 10.95 -2.19 6.69
C SER A 71 9.52 -2.71 6.57
N LEU A 72 9.34 -3.97 6.17
CA LEU A 72 8.04 -4.63 6.13
C LEU A 72 7.40 -4.72 7.52
N ALA A 73 8.17 -5.12 8.54
CA ALA A 73 7.67 -5.21 9.91
C ALA A 73 7.25 -3.83 10.45
N VAL A 74 8.09 -2.81 10.30
CA VAL A 74 7.79 -1.43 10.73
C VAL A 74 6.59 -0.88 9.96
N ALA A 75 6.55 -1.07 8.64
CA ALA A 75 5.46 -0.58 7.82
C ALA A 75 4.12 -1.28 8.15
N SER A 76 4.15 -2.56 8.49
CA SER A 76 2.97 -3.31 8.93
C SER A 76 2.47 -2.83 10.29
N LEU A 77 3.36 -2.54 11.23
CA LEU A 77 3.02 -1.95 12.53
C LEU A 77 2.41 -0.55 12.36
N VAL A 78 3.03 0.31 11.55
CA VAL A 78 2.53 1.66 11.27
C VAL A 78 1.17 1.58 10.59
N ALA A 79 1.01 0.77 9.54
CA ALA A 79 -0.28 0.58 8.90
C ALA A 79 -1.34 0.11 9.91
N GLY A 80 -1.04 -0.92 10.72
CA GLY A 80 -1.93 -1.42 11.76
C GLY A 80 -2.35 -0.37 12.78
N LEU A 81 -1.42 0.47 13.25
CA LEU A 81 -1.70 1.57 14.18
C LEU A 81 -2.60 2.64 13.55
N VAL A 82 -2.31 3.06 12.32
CA VAL A 82 -3.15 4.03 11.59
C VAL A 82 -4.57 3.46 11.42
N TYR A 83 -4.71 2.16 11.17
CA TYR A 83 -6.01 1.48 11.08
C TYR A 83 -6.74 1.31 12.41
N ALA A 84 -6.02 1.17 13.52
CA ALA A 84 -6.61 1.10 14.84
C ALA A 84 -7.23 2.44 15.26
N VAL A 85 -6.65 3.55 14.78
CA VAL A 85 -7.07 4.92 15.15
C VAL A 85 -8.10 5.50 14.19
N LEU A 86 -8.05 5.17 12.90
CA LEU A 86 -8.89 5.78 11.87
C LEU A 86 -9.80 4.75 11.17
N PRO A 87 -11.10 5.04 11.00
CA PRO A 87 -11.99 4.26 10.14
C PRO A 87 -11.68 4.59 8.67
N LEU A 88 -10.65 3.96 8.12
CA LEU A 88 -10.17 4.20 6.77
C LEU A 88 -11.03 3.46 5.73
N GLY A 89 -11.60 4.22 4.78
CA GLY A 89 -12.50 3.71 3.72
C GLY A 89 -11.88 3.64 2.31
N VAL A 90 -12.71 3.39 1.30
CA VAL A 90 -12.35 3.32 -0.15
C VAL A 90 -11.52 4.53 -0.60
N THR A 91 -11.85 5.73 -0.11
CA THR A 91 -11.16 6.98 -0.43
C THR A 91 -9.66 6.93 -0.11
N LEU A 92 -9.26 6.17 0.91
CA LEU A 92 -7.84 6.01 1.24
C LEU A 92 -7.09 5.07 0.32
N VAL A 93 -7.74 4.07 -0.28
CA VAL A 93 -7.10 3.30 -1.35
C VAL A 93 -6.75 4.23 -2.51
N LEU A 94 -7.68 5.11 -2.88
CA LEU A 94 -7.53 6.04 -3.99
C LEU A 94 -6.52 7.16 -3.72
N VAL A 95 -6.24 7.50 -2.46
CA VAL A 95 -5.24 8.51 -2.09
C VAL A 95 -3.88 7.88 -1.78
N ALA A 96 -3.84 6.79 -1.02
CA ALA A 96 -2.60 6.12 -0.61
C ALA A 96 -1.89 5.46 -1.79
N PHE A 97 -2.64 4.90 -2.76
CA PHE A 97 -2.02 4.26 -3.91
C PHE A 97 -1.23 5.26 -4.80
N PRO A 98 -1.80 6.39 -5.26
CA PRO A 98 -1.03 7.39 -6.01
C PRO A 98 0.15 7.97 -5.20
N LEU A 99 -0.01 8.16 -3.89
CA LEU A 99 1.10 8.60 -3.03
C LEU A 99 2.23 7.58 -3.00
N ALA A 100 1.91 6.28 -2.91
CA ALA A 100 2.90 5.21 -2.99
C ALA A 100 3.61 5.17 -4.34
N VAL A 101 2.86 5.32 -5.44
CA VAL A 101 3.43 5.35 -6.79
C VAL A 101 4.34 6.57 -6.95
N GLY A 102 3.89 7.75 -6.53
CA GLY A 102 4.68 8.99 -6.58
C GLY A 102 5.96 8.90 -5.76
N SER A 103 5.91 8.35 -4.54
CA SER A 103 7.10 8.14 -3.72
C SER A 103 8.04 7.07 -4.28
N GLY A 104 7.49 6.03 -4.91
CA GLY A 104 8.24 5.00 -5.61
C GLY A 104 8.96 5.55 -6.85
N ILE A 105 8.31 6.38 -7.66
CA ILE A 105 8.93 7.04 -8.81
C ILE A 105 10.06 7.98 -8.35
N ALA A 106 9.83 8.77 -7.29
CA ALA A 106 10.87 9.63 -6.72
C ALA A 106 12.10 8.84 -6.24
N MET A 107 11.89 7.63 -5.69
CA MET A 107 12.97 6.73 -5.31
C MET A 107 13.78 6.25 -6.53
N VAL A 108 13.12 5.92 -7.65
CA VAL A 108 13.81 5.49 -8.88
C VAL A 108 14.62 6.64 -9.50
N LEU A 109 14.11 7.86 -9.47
CA LEU A 109 14.78 9.04 -10.05
C LEU A 109 15.94 9.60 -9.21
N THR A 110 16.09 9.15 -7.97
CA THR A 110 17.15 9.59 -7.05
C THR A 110 18.30 8.58 -6.92
N LEU A 111 18.30 7.55 -7.77
CA LEU A 111 19.42 6.62 -8.03
C LEU A 111 20.38 7.20 -9.07
#